data_AF-A0A354XAB1-F1
#
_entry.id   AF-A0A354XAB1-F1
#
_cell.length_a   1.000
_cell.length_b   1.000
_cell.length_c   1.000
_cell.angle_alpha   90.00
_cell.angle_beta   90.00
_cell.angle_gamma   90.00
#
_symmetry.space_group_name_H-M   'P 1'
#
loop_
_entity.id
_entity.type
_entity.pdbx_description
1 polymer ?
#
loop_
_entity_poly.entity_id
_entity_poly.type
_entity_poly.pdbx_seq_one_letter_code
_entity_poly.pdbx_strand_id
1 'polypeptide(L)'
;MKDVSATAIYGSRGSNGVILINTKKGQKGKSAVNYQYSLGQSQSAKELNLLNASQWARMQKDYFLNKPGYSDAEIEQLGDGYDWQNAVLQTGVTQ
;
A
#
# COMPACT_ATOMS: atom_id res chain seq x y z
N MET A 1 19.70 -18.51 -19.63
CA MET A 1 19.85 -19.98 -19.65
C MET A 1 20.38 -20.40 -18.29
N LYS A 2 19.80 -21.44 -17.67
CA LYS A 2 20.28 -22.08 -16.42
C LYS A 2 21.50 -22.95 -16.71
N ASP A 3 22.58 -22.32 -17.20
CA ASP A 3 23.85 -23.00 -17.46
C ASP A 3 24.96 -22.27 -16.70
N VAL A 4 25.57 -22.97 -15.74
CA VAL A 4 26.51 -22.49 -14.73
C VAL A 4 27.82 -21.97 -15.36
N SER A 5 28.07 -22.30 -16.62
CA SER A 5 29.25 -21.84 -17.37
C SER A 5 29.29 -20.33 -17.62
N ALA A 6 28.16 -19.62 -17.58
CA ALA A 6 28.09 -18.17 -17.79
C ALA A 6 28.42 -17.33 -16.53
N THR A 7 28.46 -17.96 -15.36
CA THR A 7 28.67 -17.28 -14.06
C THR A 7 30.16 -17.08 -13.74
N ALA A 8 31.05 -17.88 -14.33
CA ALA A 8 32.47 -17.91 -14.00
C ALA A 8 33.25 -16.64 -14.41
N ILE A 9 32.77 -15.88 -15.40
CA ILE A 9 33.42 -14.64 -15.84
C ILE A 9 33.22 -13.49 -14.84
N TYR A 10 32.17 -13.54 -14.00
CA TYR A 10 31.79 -12.45 -13.10
C TYR A 10 32.23 -12.66 -11.63
N GLY A 11 33.13 -13.62 -11.38
CA GLY A 11 33.84 -13.80 -10.11
C GLY A 11 32.98 -14.32 -8.94
N SER A 12 33.57 -14.32 -7.73
CA SER A 12 32.99 -14.91 -6.51
C SER A 12 31.60 -14.37 -6.12
N ARG A 13 31.22 -13.18 -6.62
CA ARG A 13 29.92 -12.54 -6.39
C ARG A 13 28.79 -13.07 -7.29
N GLY A 14 29.08 -13.91 -8.28
CA GLY A 14 28.08 -14.57 -9.12
C GLY A 14 27.58 -15.91 -8.59
N SER A 15 28.06 -16.39 -7.45
CA SER A 15 27.77 -17.73 -6.90
C SER A 15 26.27 -18.04 -6.72
N ASN A 16 25.43 -17.01 -6.53
CA ASN A 16 23.96 -17.13 -6.47
C ASN A 16 23.24 -16.99 -7.83
N GLY A 17 23.98 -16.85 -8.93
CA GLY A 17 23.48 -16.57 -10.27
C GLY A 17 23.62 -15.10 -10.68
N VAL A 18 23.62 -14.83 -11.99
CA VAL A 18 23.77 -13.48 -12.57
C VAL A 18 22.58 -13.18 -13.48
N ILE A 19 22.04 -11.96 -13.38
CA ILE A 19 21.04 -11.43 -14.31
C ILE A 19 21.75 -10.52 -15.30
N LEU A 20 21.77 -10.90 -16.58
CA LEU A 20 22.31 -10.06 -17.65
C LEU A 20 21.19 -9.18 -18.23
N ILE A 21 21.29 -7.87 -18.01
CA ILE A 21 20.36 -6.89 -18.58
C ILE A 21 21.01 -6.30 -19.84
N ASN A 22 20.43 -6.59 -21.01
CA ASN A 22 20.80 -5.95 -22.26
C ASN A 22 19.81 -4.85 -22.61
N THR A 23 20.28 -3.61 -22.74
CA THR A 23 19.50 -2.49 -23.23
C THR A 23 19.59 -2.39 -24.76
N LYS A 24 18.54 -1.89 -25.41
CA LYS A 24 18.54 -1.65 -26.86
C LYS A 24 19.52 -0.52 -27.17
N LYS A 25 20.48 -0.73 -28.08
CA LYS A 25 21.38 0.31 -28.62
C LYS A 25 20.82 0.84 -29.94
N GLY A 26 20.91 2.15 -30.17
CA GLY A 26 20.43 2.80 -31.40
C GLY A 26 21.17 2.32 -32.66
N GLN A 27 20.46 2.24 -33.79
CA GLN A 27 21.02 1.84 -35.09
C GLN A 27 21.23 3.06 -35.99
N LYS A 28 22.38 3.17 -36.67
CA LYS A 28 22.66 4.25 -37.64
C LYS A 28 21.62 4.25 -38.77
N GLY A 29 21.08 5.42 -39.09
CA GLY A 29 20.13 5.61 -40.21
C GLY A 29 18.65 5.38 -39.88
N LYS A 30 18.30 5.00 -38.63
CA LYS A 30 16.90 4.89 -38.20
C LYS A 30 16.64 5.82 -37.02
N SER A 31 15.93 6.93 -37.26
CA SER A 31 15.32 7.72 -36.17
C SER A 31 14.17 6.92 -35.58
N ALA A 32 14.28 6.55 -34.31
CA ALA A 32 13.20 5.91 -33.56
C ALA A 32 12.67 6.91 -32.53
N VAL A 33 11.49 7.48 -32.79
CA VAL A 33 10.75 8.27 -31.82
C VAL A 33 9.88 7.30 -31.02
N ASN A 34 10.13 7.22 -29.71
CA ASN A 34 9.32 6.42 -28.81
C ASN A 34 8.54 7.37 -27.90
N TYR A 35 7.22 7.27 -27.92
CA TYR A 35 6.32 7.99 -27.03
C TYR A 35 5.63 6.97 -26.12
N GLN A 36 5.69 7.22 -24.82
CA GLN A 36 5.02 6.41 -23.81
C GLN A 36 4.20 7.32 -22.93
N TYR A 37 2.94 6.93 -22.75
CA TYR A 37 1.98 7.59 -21.91
C TYR A 37 1.38 6.56 -20.97
N SER A 38 1.37 6.84 -19.67
CA SER A 38 0.72 6.01 -18.67
C SER A 38 -0.40 6.78 -18.01
N LEU A 39 -1.46 6.09 -17.65
CA LEU A 39 -2.47 6.58 -16.72
C LEU A 39 -2.75 5.45 -15.74
N GLY A 40 -2.80 5.79 -14.46
CA GLY A 40 -3.08 4.84 -13.39
C GLY A 40 -4.03 5.43 -12.36
N GLN A 41 -4.97 4.62 -11.90
CA GLN A 41 -5.81 4.92 -10.75
C GLN A 41 -5.39 3.99 -9.61
N SER A 42 -5.06 4.58 -8.46
CA SER A 42 -4.69 3.84 -7.26
C SER A 42 -5.72 4.11 -6.16
N GLN A 43 -6.33 3.05 -5.66
CA GLN A 43 -7.29 3.09 -4.55
C GLN A 43 -6.86 2.11 -3.46
N SER A 44 -7.28 2.37 -2.22
CA SER A 44 -6.99 1.48 -1.11
C SER A 44 -7.61 0.10 -1.34
N ALA A 45 -6.81 -0.96 -1.21
CA ALA A 45 -7.26 -2.33 -1.51
C ALA A 45 -8.24 -2.88 -0.47
N LYS A 46 -8.15 -2.42 0.78
CA LYS A 46 -9.02 -2.83 1.88
C LYS A 46 -8.96 -1.80 3.02
N GLU A 47 -10.13 -1.39 3.50
CA GLU A 47 -10.27 -0.61 4.73
C GLU A 47 -10.52 -1.55 5.91
N LEU A 48 -10.02 -1.20 7.09
CA LEU A 48 -10.29 -1.95 8.30
C LEU A 48 -11.65 -1.52 8.87
N ASN A 49 -12.48 -2.48 9.27
CA ASN A 49 -13.71 -2.19 9.99
C ASN A 49 -13.35 -1.78 11.43
N LEU A 50 -13.16 -0.48 11.65
CA LEU A 50 -12.90 0.08 12.97
C LEU A 50 -14.20 0.34 13.73
N LEU A 51 -14.13 0.28 15.06
CA LEU A 51 -15.24 0.68 15.91
C LEU A 51 -15.45 2.19 15.78
N ASN A 52 -16.71 2.60 15.65
CA ASN A 52 -17.08 4.01 15.74
C ASN A 52 -17.00 4.49 17.21
N ALA A 53 -17.03 5.81 17.42
CA ALA A 53 -16.84 6.39 18.76
C ALA A 53 -17.85 5.84 19.80
N SER A 54 -19.11 5.69 19.40
CA SER A 54 -20.17 5.10 20.24
C SER A 54 -19.90 3.64 20.60
N GLN A 55 -19.49 2.81 19.64
CA GLN A 55 -19.18 1.40 19.85
C GLN A 55 -17.96 1.21 20.77
N TRP A 56 -16.95 2.06 20.61
CA TRP A 56 -15.79 2.07 21.50
C TRP A 56 -16.20 2.44 22.94
N ALA A 57 -17.04 3.47 23.12
CA ALA A 57 -17.52 3.88 24.43
C ALA A 57 -18.39 2.81 25.10
N ARG A 58 -19.22 2.07 24.33
CA ARG A 58 -19.98 0.90 24.82
C ARG A 58 -19.06 -0.23 25.25
N MET A 59 -18.07 -0.59 24.42
CA MET A 59 -17.08 -1.61 24.76
C MET A 59 -16.31 -1.25 26.05
N GLN A 60 -15.96 0.02 26.22
CA GLN A 60 -15.30 0.52 27.41
C GLN A 60 -16.22 0.41 28.64
N LYS A 61 -17.49 0.81 28.52
CA LYS A 61 -18.49 0.66 29.59
C LYS A 61 -18.66 -0.80 30.03
N ASP A 62 -18.76 -1.72 29.07
CA ASP A 62 -18.90 -3.16 29.33
C ASP A 62 -17.64 -3.75 30.01
N TYR A 63 -16.46 -3.34 29.55
CA TYR A 63 -15.18 -3.80 30.11
C TYR A 63 -14.94 -3.31 31.55
N PHE A 64 -15.37 -2.09 31.88
CA PHE A 64 -15.12 -1.48 33.19
C PHE A 64 -16.23 -1.72 34.24
N LEU A 65 -17.21 -2.62 33.97
CA LEU A 65 -18.21 -3.15 34.91
C LEU A 65 -18.61 -2.15 36.03
N ASN A 66 -19.38 -1.12 35.68
CA ASN A 66 -20.03 -0.20 36.65
C ASN A 66 -19.12 0.74 37.47
N LYS A 67 -17.99 1.21 36.94
CA LYS A 67 -17.44 2.51 37.39
C LYS A 67 -18.24 3.67 36.78
N PRO A 68 -18.25 4.90 37.35
CA PRO A 68 -18.92 6.05 36.75
C PRO A 68 -18.19 6.45 35.46
N GLY A 69 -18.51 5.75 34.37
CA GLY A 69 -18.14 6.05 33.00
C GLY A 69 -19.35 6.61 32.26
N TYR A 70 -19.21 6.74 30.93
CA TYR A 70 -20.23 7.32 30.06
C TYR A 70 -21.63 6.71 30.27
N SER A 71 -22.60 7.56 30.52
CA SER A 71 -24.03 7.21 30.50
C SER A 71 -24.49 6.88 29.07
N ASP A 72 -25.59 6.14 28.93
CA ASP A 72 -26.09 5.75 27.60
C ASP A 72 -26.43 6.98 26.73
N ALA A 73 -26.86 8.08 27.36
CA ALA A 73 -27.13 9.35 26.67
C ALA A 73 -25.84 10.04 26.15
N GLU A 74 -24.74 9.96 26.90
CA GLU A 74 -23.44 10.52 26.47
C GLU A 74 -22.82 9.69 25.34
N ILE A 75 -23.04 8.38 25.36
CA ILE A 75 -22.60 7.47 24.29
C ILE A 75 -23.34 7.78 22.99
N GLU A 76 -24.65 8.02 23.03
CA GLU A 76 -25.42 8.39 21.83
C GLU A 76 -25.03 9.76 21.26
N GLN A 77 -24.59 10.69 22.10
CA GLN A 77 -24.09 11.99 21.64
C GLN A 77 -22.73 11.91 20.95
N LEU A 78 -21.92 10.88 21.20
CA LEU A 78 -20.62 10.69 20.54
C LEU A 78 -20.77 10.34 19.05
N GLY A 79 -21.89 9.72 18.65
CA GLY A 79 -22.18 9.35 17.27
C GLY A 79 -21.08 8.47 16.64
N ASP A 80 -20.86 8.63 15.34
CA ASP A 80 -19.86 7.85 14.61
C ASP A 80 -18.41 8.32 14.86
N GLY A 81 -18.23 9.54 15.35
CA GLY A 81 -16.91 10.13 15.54
C GLY A 81 -16.21 10.49 14.21
N TYR A 82 -14.88 10.60 14.25
CA TYR A 82 -14.07 10.99 13.10
C TYR A 82 -13.42 9.77 12.44
N ASP A 83 -13.73 9.52 11.17
CA ASP A 83 -13.10 8.47 10.38
C ASP A 83 -11.77 8.96 9.80
N TRP A 84 -10.68 8.64 10.50
CA TRP A 84 -9.34 8.96 10.04
C TRP A 84 -8.91 8.13 8.82
N GLN A 85 -9.46 6.93 8.61
CA GLN A 85 -9.08 6.11 7.46
C GLN A 85 -9.51 6.78 6.17
N ASN A 86 -10.75 7.28 6.10
CA ASN A 86 -11.22 8.06 4.97
C ASN A 86 -10.43 9.37 4.79
N ALA A 87 -10.02 10.02 5.88
CA ALA A 87 -9.24 11.25 5.79
C ALA A 87 -7.80 11.05 5.25
N VAL A 88 -7.20 9.87 5.48
CA VAL A 88 -5.82 9.57 5.08
C VAL A 88 -5.77 8.77 3.77
N LEU A 89 -6.73 7.88 3.55
CA LEU A 89 -6.82 7.03 2.37
C LEU A 89 -7.63 7.76 1.29
N GLN A 90 -6.92 8.34 0.33
CA GLN A 90 -7.52 8.99 -0.82
C GLN A 90 -7.20 8.23 -2.12
N THR A 91 -8.13 8.26 -3.07
CA THR A 91 -7.87 7.73 -4.42
C THR A 91 -6.95 8.68 -5.16
N GLY A 92 -5.78 8.17 -5.57
CA GLY A 92 -4.78 8.93 -6.33
C GLY A 92 -4.87 8.64 -7.83
N VAL A 93 -4.79 9.69 -8.65
CA VAL A 93 -4.63 9.58 -10.11
C VAL A 93 -3.18 9.92 -10.46
N THR A 94 -2.52 9.04 -11.21
CA THR A 94 -1.14 9.24 -11.69
C THR A 94 -1.10 9.28 -13.21
N GLN A 95 -0.35 10.22 -13.78
CA GLN A 95 -0.05 10.37 -15.22
C GLN A 95 1.42 10.09 -15.48
#